data_AF-A0A511HNM5-F1
#
_entry.id   AF-A0A511HNM5-F1
#
_cell.length_a   1.000
_cell.length_b   1.000
_cell.length_c   1.000
_cell.angle_alpha   90.00
_cell.angle_beta   90.00
_cell.angle_gamma   90.00
#
_symmetry.space_group_name_H-M   'P 1'
#
loop_
_entity.id
_entity.type
_entity.pdbx_description
1 polymer ?
#
loop_
_entity_poly.entity_id
_entity_poly.type
_entity_poly.pdbx_seq_one_letter_code
_entity_poly.pdbx_strand_id
1 'polypeptide(L)'
;MSCDPYQDKVRQFHEATGQPAPDAPTMPDAATRVLRVRLMVEEVLEYAKASGVRVIATANVLESGRDVRVSQHPRQEPDLVAMAHENTDVLYVALGNAVAMGVPAQACFDEVAGANLRKAPGGKVTRREDGKVVKPEGWVPADVGAVLARRKG
;
A
#
# COMPACT_ATOMS: atom_id res chain seq x y z
N MET A 1 18.79 -12.14 8.68
CA MET A 1 17.88 -11.53 7.69
C MET A 1 16.50 -11.57 8.31
N SER A 2 15.84 -10.43 8.50
CA SER A 2 14.41 -10.48 8.88
C SER A 2 13.66 -11.05 7.69
N CYS A 3 13.07 -12.22 7.88
CA CYS A 3 12.13 -12.85 6.95
C CYS A 3 10.79 -12.14 7.16
N ASP A 4 10.21 -11.60 6.09
CA ASP A 4 8.86 -11.02 6.12
C ASP A 4 7.88 -12.16 5.84
N PRO A 5 7.22 -12.72 6.86
CA PRO A 5 6.43 -13.95 6.69
C PRO A 5 5.19 -13.74 5.82
N TYR A 6 4.75 -12.50 5.60
CA TYR A 6 3.66 -12.22 4.68
C TYR A 6 4.18 -12.13 3.25
N GLN A 7 5.26 -11.38 3.02
CA GLN A 7 5.86 -11.27 1.70
C GLN A 7 6.34 -12.64 1.18
N ASP A 8 6.87 -13.51 2.04
CA ASP A 8 7.36 -14.83 1.64
C ASP A 8 6.23 -15.76 1.16
N LYS A 9 5.04 -15.69 1.78
CA LYS A 9 3.86 -16.43 1.30
C LYS A 9 3.42 -15.96 -0.09
N VAL A 10 3.47 -14.65 -0.34
CA VAL A 10 3.12 -14.08 -1.65
C VAL A 10 4.19 -14.41 -2.70
N ARG A 11 5.47 -14.42 -2.32
CA ARG A 11 6.57 -14.89 -3.17
C ARG A 11 6.38 -16.35 -3.58
N GLN A 12 6.08 -17.22 -2.62
CA GLN A 12 5.78 -18.63 -2.91
C GLN A 12 4.63 -18.76 -3.91
N PHE A 13 3.57 -17.94 -3.78
CA PHE A 13 2.47 -17.93 -4.74
C PHE A 13 2.92 -17.46 -6.14
N HIS A 14 3.73 -16.40 -6.22
CA HIS A 14 4.27 -15.93 -7.50
C HIS A 14 5.12 -17.01 -8.19
N GLU A 15 6.02 -17.65 -7.45
CA GLU A 15 6.87 -18.74 -7.95
C GLU A 15 6.04 -19.93 -8.44
N ALA A 16 5.03 -20.34 -7.66
CA ALA A 16 4.12 -21.43 -8.03
C ALA A 16 3.26 -21.14 -9.27
N THR A 17 3.00 -19.87 -9.57
CA THR A 17 2.15 -19.43 -10.68
C THR A 17 2.92 -18.83 -11.85
N GLY A 18 4.26 -18.86 -11.83
CA GLY A 18 5.11 -18.34 -12.89
C GLY A 18 5.07 -16.80 -13.02
N GLN A 19 4.73 -16.09 -11.96
CA GLN A 19 4.74 -14.62 -11.93
C GLN A 19 6.14 -14.08 -11.55
N PRO A 20 6.51 -12.86 -11.96
CA PRO A 20 7.79 -12.27 -11.60
C PRO A 20 8.02 -12.19 -10.08
N ALA A 21 9.20 -12.64 -9.64
CA ALA A 21 9.64 -12.59 -8.25
C ALA A 21 11.18 -12.39 -8.17
N PRO A 22 11.74 -11.28 -8.67
CA PRO A 22 13.18 -11.05 -8.65
C PRO A 22 13.74 -11.02 -7.22
N ASP A 23 15.00 -11.43 -7.05
CA ASP A 23 15.70 -11.48 -5.76
C ASP A 23 16.22 -10.11 -5.29
N ALA A 24 16.35 -9.17 -6.23
CA ALA A 24 16.86 -7.83 -6.00
C ALA A 24 15.90 -6.74 -6.56
N PRO A 25 15.96 -5.51 -6.02
CA PRO A 25 15.15 -4.40 -6.50
C PRO A 25 15.28 -4.19 -8.02
N THR A 26 14.17 -4.39 -8.72
CA THR A 26 14.09 -4.43 -10.18
C THR A 26 12.86 -3.64 -10.65
N MET A 27 12.99 -2.89 -11.74
CA MET A 27 11.85 -2.23 -12.37
C MET A 27 11.04 -3.28 -13.15
N PRO A 28 9.76 -3.56 -12.80
CA PRO A 28 8.94 -4.48 -13.57
C PRO A 28 8.65 -3.91 -14.96
N ASP A 29 8.41 -4.77 -15.94
CA ASP A 29 7.99 -4.35 -17.28
C ASP A 29 6.61 -3.66 -17.28
N ALA A 30 6.24 -3.06 -18.41
CA ALA A 30 5.00 -2.29 -18.51
C ALA A 30 3.75 -3.14 -18.25
N ALA A 31 3.71 -4.38 -18.76
CA ALA A 31 2.57 -5.28 -18.59
C ALA A 31 2.37 -5.66 -17.12
N THR A 32 3.46 -5.96 -16.42
CA THR A 32 3.46 -6.28 -15.00
C THR A 32 3.00 -5.09 -14.17
N ARG A 33 3.49 -3.87 -14.46
CA ARG A 33 3.03 -2.65 -13.76
C ARG A 33 1.54 -2.41 -13.96
N VAL A 34 1.03 -2.57 -15.19
CA VAL A 34 -0.41 -2.44 -15.48
C VAL A 34 -1.23 -3.47 -14.71
N LEU A 35 -0.79 -4.74 -14.71
CA LEU A 35 -1.46 -5.81 -13.96
C LEU A 35 -1.48 -5.50 -12.46
N ARG A 36 -0.35 -5.10 -11.85
CA ARG A 36 -0.29 -4.82 -10.41
C ARG A 36 -1.22 -3.66 -10.02
N VAL A 37 -1.26 -2.59 -10.81
CA VAL A 37 -2.18 -1.47 -10.56
C VAL A 37 -3.64 -1.89 -10.71
N ARG A 38 -3.96 -2.72 -11.72
CA ARG A 38 -5.33 -3.24 -11.89
C ARG A 38 -5.80 -4.02 -10.66
N LEU A 39 -5.00 -4.99 -10.20
CA LEU A 39 -5.34 -5.80 -9.03
C LEU A 39 -5.53 -4.91 -7.78
N MET A 40 -4.63 -3.95 -7.54
CA MET A 40 -4.79 -3.00 -6.43
C MET A 40 -6.08 -2.17 -6.52
N VAL A 41 -6.50 -1.78 -7.73
CA VAL A 41 -7.77 -1.06 -7.93
C VAL A 41 -8.97 -1.98 -7.67
N GLU A 42 -8.92 -3.23 -8.12
CA GLU A 42 -9.96 -4.24 -7.88
C GLU A 42 -10.19 -4.42 -6.36
N GLU A 43 -9.14 -4.77 -5.60
CA GLU A 43 -9.29 -5.02 -4.15
C GLU A 43 -9.75 -3.79 -3.36
N VAL A 44 -9.30 -2.59 -3.75
CA VAL A 44 -9.77 -1.35 -3.10
C VAL A 44 -11.26 -1.12 -3.34
N LEU A 45 -11.78 -1.47 -4.51
CA LEU A 45 -13.21 -1.35 -4.83
C LEU A 45 -14.04 -2.44 -4.13
N GLU A 46 -13.50 -3.65 -3.97
CA GLU A 46 -14.14 -4.72 -3.18
C GLU A 46 -14.22 -4.34 -1.70
N TYR A 47 -13.12 -3.82 -1.13
CA TYR A 47 -13.13 -3.26 0.22
C TYR A 47 -14.13 -2.10 0.38
N ALA A 48 -14.20 -1.19 -0.59
CA ALA A 48 -15.19 -0.11 -0.57
C ALA A 48 -16.62 -0.67 -0.49
N LYS A 49 -16.94 -1.66 -1.32
CA LYS A 49 -18.25 -2.33 -1.30
C LYS A 49 -18.52 -3.00 0.05
N ALA A 50 -17.57 -3.78 0.58
CA ALA A 50 -17.70 -4.45 1.88
C ALA A 50 -17.90 -3.48 3.04
N SER A 51 -17.30 -2.29 2.97
CA SER A 51 -17.44 -1.23 3.96
C SER A 51 -18.72 -0.37 3.83
N GLY A 52 -19.64 -0.74 2.93
CA GLY A 52 -20.85 0.06 2.69
C GLY A 52 -20.55 1.41 2.05
N VAL A 53 -19.42 1.53 1.35
CA VAL A 53 -18.95 2.74 0.67
C VAL A 53 -19.04 2.55 -0.84
N ARG A 54 -19.32 3.62 -1.56
CA ARG A 54 -19.18 3.65 -3.02
C ARG A 54 -18.13 4.66 -3.44
N VAL A 55 -17.45 4.31 -4.52
CA VAL A 55 -16.45 5.12 -5.19
C VAL A 55 -17.01 5.49 -6.55
N ILE A 56 -17.07 6.79 -6.85
CA ILE A 56 -17.62 7.32 -8.10
C ILE A 56 -16.51 8.09 -8.81
N ALA A 57 -16.13 7.64 -10.01
CA ALA A 57 -15.26 8.42 -10.88
C ALA A 57 -15.98 9.71 -11.33
N THR A 58 -15.32 10.85 -11.17
CA THR A 58 -15.82 12.16 -11.64
C THR A 58 -15.14 12.62 -12.93
N ALA A 59 -14.18 11.84 -13.43
CA ALA A 59 -13.48 12.06 -14.69
C ALA A 59 -13.24 10.72 -15.42
N ASN A 60 -12.95 10.81 -16.73
CA ASN A 60 -12.61 9.64 -17.56
C ASN A 60 -11.22 9.07 -17.27
N VAL A 61 -10.32 9.92 -16.75
CA VAL A 61 -8.97 9.56 -16.33
C VAL A 61 -8.81 10.00 -14.88
N LEU A 62 -8.33 9.10 -14.03
CA LEU A 62 -8.13 9.34 -12.61
C LEU A 62 -6.65 9.58 -12.36
N GLU A 63 -6.26 10.83 -12.09
CA GLU A 63 -4.87 11.20 -11.80
C GLU A 63 -4.67 11.61 -10.34
N SER A 64 -5.76 11.90 -9.64
CA SER A 64 -5.74 12.35 -8.26
C SER A 64 -7.00 11.92 -7.49
N GLY A 65 -6.93 11.99 -6.16
CA GLY A 65 -8.10 11.75 -5.31
C GLY A 65 -9.25 12.75 -5.51
N ARG A 66 -9.06 13.84 -6.27
CA ARG A 66 -10.14 14.78 -6.63
C ARG A 66 -11.01 14.27 -7.78
N ASP A 67 -10.50 13.32 -8.55
CA ASP A 67 -11.19 12.69 -9.68
C ASP A 67 -12.12 11.56 -9.22
N VAL A 68 -12.23 11.40 -7.90
CA VAL A 68 -13.03 10.37 -7.24
C VAL A 68 -13.88 11.02 -6.15
N ARG A 69 -15.18 10.70 -6.14
CA ARG A 69 -16.07 10.99 -5.01
C ARG A 69 -16.31 9.70 -4.23
N VAL A 70 -16.05 9.75 -2.94
CA VAL A 70 -16.34 8.66 -2.00
C VAL A 70 -17.52 9.06 -1.12
N SER A 71 -18.52 8.19 -1.01
CA SER A 71 -19.68 8.42 -0.14
C SER A 71 -20.20 7.11 0.43
N GLN A 72 -20.95 7.17 1.53
CA GLN A 72 -21.74 6.03 1.98
C GLN A 72 -22.65 5.53 0.85
N HIS A 73 -22.75 4.22 0.72
CA HIS A 73 -23.66 3.58 -0.21
C HIS A 73 -25.05 3.51 0.44
N PRO A 74 -26.12 4.02 -0.21
CA PRO A 74 -27.41 4.23 0.44
C PRO A 74 -28.20 2.95 0.75
N ARG A 75 -27.71 1.79 0.28
CA ARG A 75 -28.40 0.48 0.37
C ARG A 75 -27.46 -0.69 0.68
N GLN A 76 -26.24 -0.40 1.12
CA GLN A 76 -25.25 -1.44 1.44
C GLN A 76 -24.77 -1.15 2.85
N GLU A 77 -25.11 -2.05 3.77
CA GLU A 77 -24.59 -2.00 5.13
C GLU A 77 -23.15 -2.54 5.16
N PRO A 78 -22.29 -2.02 6.05
CA PRO A 78 -20.95 -2.55 6.24
C PRO A 78 -21.00 -3.95 6.85
N ASP A 79 -20.14 -4.84 6.36
CA ASP A 79 -19.93 -6.18 6.91
C ASP A 79 -18.48 -6.29 7.40
N LEU A 80 -18.29 -6.37 8.73
CA LEU A 80 -16.96 -6.40 9.33
C LEU A 80 -16.13 -7.62 8.91
N VAL A 81 -16.77 -8.78 8.71
CA VAL A 81 -16.07 -10.00 8.29
C VAL A 81 -15.59 -9.84 6.86
N ALA A 82 -16.47 -9.36 5.97
CA ALA A 82 -16.09 -9.06 4.59
C ALA A 82 -14.99 -7.99 4.56
N MET A 83 -15.14 -6.89 5.29
CA MET A 83 -14.13 -5.82 5.36
C MET A 83 -12.75 -6.33 5.80
N ALA A 84 -12.69 -7.24 6.78
CA ALA A 84 -11.43 -7.82 7.23
C ALA A 84 -10.76 -8.68 6.15
N HIS A 85 -11.57 -9.41 5.38
CA HIS A 85 -11.11 -10.19 4.24
C HIS A 85 -10.58 -9.28 3.13
N GLU A 86 -11.40 -8.35 2.64
CA GLU A 86 -11.01 -7.46 1.54
C GLU A 86 -9.81 -6.57 1.91
N ASN A 87 -9.69 -6.14 3.17
CA ASN A 87 -8.51 -5.42 3.63
C ASN A 87 -7.24 -6.29 3.60
N THR A 88 -7.40 -7.59 3.85
CA THR A 88 -6.31 -8.56 3.73
C THR A 88 -5.95 -8.77 2.26
N ASP A 89 -6.92 -8.78 1.35
CA ASP A 89 -6.65 -8.89 -0.10
C ASP A 89 -5.95 -7.65 -0.64
N VAL A 90 -6.33 -6.44 -0.19
CA VAL A 90 -5.57 -5.20 -0.46
C VAL A 90 -4.10 -5.34 -0.01
N LEU A 91 -3.86 -5.88 1.19
CA LEU A 91 -2.50 -6.15 1.67
C LEU A 91 -1.79 -7.18 0.78
N TYR A 92 -2.48 -8.24 0.39
CA TYR A 92 -1.92 -9.34 -0.41
C TYR A 92 -1.46 -8.85 -1.79
N VAL A 93 -2.28 -8.05 -2.50
CA VAL A 93 -1.91 -7.51 -3.82
C VAL A 93 -0.84 -6.42 -3.71
N ALA A 94 -0.80 -5.64 -2.63
CA ALA A 94 0.27 -4.69 -2.36
C ALA A 94 1.62 -5.40 -2.14
N LEU A 95 1.62 -6.50 -1.37
CA LEU A 95 2.79 -7.36 -1.21
C LEU A 95 3.17 -8.05 -2.52
N GLY A 96 2.19 -8.46 -3.35
CA GLY A 96 2.45 -9.00 -4.68
C GLY A 96 3.16 -8.01 -5.60
N ASN A 97 2.82 -6.72 -5.51
CA ASN A 97 3.56 -5.67 -6.18
C ASN A 97 5.00 -5.54 -5.63
N ALA A 98 5.19 -5.62 -4.30
CA ALA A 98 6.53 -5.61 -3.70
C ALA A 98 7.39 -6.80 -4.17
N VAL A 99 6.82 -8.01 -4.23
CA VAL A 99 7.48 -9.20 -4.78
C VAL A 99 7.85 -8.99 -6.25
N ALA A 100 6.93 -8.49 -7.08
CA ALA A 100 7.19 -8.23 -8.50
C ALA A 100 8.32 -7.21 -8.73
N MET A 101 8.52 -6.27 -7.79
CA MET A 101 9.64 -5.31 -7.81
C MET A 101 10.91 -5.84 -7.12
N GLY A 102 10.87 -7.00 -6.45
CA GLY A 102 12.00 -7.52 -5.66
C GLY A 102 12.40 -6.62 -4.48
N VAL A 103 11.47 -5.78 -3.99
CA VAL A 103 11.75 -4.84 -2.89
C VAL A 103 11.40 -5.47 -1.55
N PRO A 104 12.18 -5.23 -0.47
CA PRO A 104 11.88 -5.76 0.86
C PRO A 104 10.74 -4.99 1.52
N ALA A 105 9.52 -5.54 1.50
CA ALA A 105 8.31 -4.84 1.95
C ALA A 105 8.42 -4.40 3.42
N GLN A 106 8.78 -5.32 4.33
CA GLN A 106 9.00 -5.00 5.74
C GLN A 106 10.02 -3.87 5.95
N ALA A 107 11.19 -3.91 5.30
CA ALA A 107 12.21 -2.87 5.50
C ALA A 107 11.77 -1.50 4.96
N CYS A 108 11.04 -1.47 3.84
CA CYS A 108 10.43 -0.23 3.34
C CYS A 108 9.34 0.28 4.29
N PHE A 109 8.52 -0.62 4.84
CA PHE A 109 7.50 -0.27 5.82
C PHE A 109 8.12 0.30 7.09
N ASP A 110 9.14 -0.35 7.65
CA ASP A 110 9.81 0.07 8.89
C ASP A 110 10.41 1.48 8.75
N GLU A 111 11.01 1.80 7.61
CA GLU A 111 11.56 3.13 7.33
C GLU A 111 10.45 4.20 7.24
N VAL A 112 9.35 3.90 6.54
CA VAL A 112 8.19 4.80 6.42
C VAL A 112 7.47 4.97 7.77
N ALA A 113 7.28 3.87 8.51
CA ALA A 113 6.68 3.86 9.84
C ALA A 113 7.54 4.67 10.81
N GLY A 114 8.86 4.48 10.80
CA GLY A 114 9.80 5.28 11.59
C GLY A 114 9.67 6.77 11.30
N ALA A 115 9.62 7.17 10.02
CA ALA A 115 9.40 8.57 9.64
C ALA A 115 8.05 9.12 10.11
N ASN A 116 6.99 8.30 10.06
CA ASN A 116 5.68 8.67 10.57
C ASN A 116 5.67 8.84 12.10
N LEU A 117 6.30 7.93 12.84
CA LEU A 117 6.44 8.01 14.29
C LEU A 117 7.31 9.19 14.74
N ARG A 118 8.33 9.59 13.95
CA ARG A 118 9.11 10.82 14.18
C ARG A 118 8.26 12.10 14.11
N LYS A 119 7.05 12.06 13.53
CA LYS A 119 6.10 13.19 13.58
C LYS A 119 5.44 13.35 14.96
N ALA A 120 5.57 12.36 15.83
CA ALA A 120 4.96 12.29 17.14
C ALA A 120 6.00 12.20 18.28
N PRO A 121 6.93 13.17 18.43
CA PRO A 121 7.94 13.12 19.48
C PRO A 121 7.27 13.07 20.86
N GLY A 122 7.66 12.11 21.70
CA GLY A 122 7.02 11.86 23.00
C GLY A 122 5.57 11.36 22.91
N GLY A 123 5.16 10.79 21.78
CA GLY A 123 3.82 10.22 21.56
C GLY A 123 2.74 11.24 21.24
N LYS A 124 3.09 12.51 20.97
CA LYS A 124 2.12 13.58 20.66
C LYS A 124 2.36 14.17 19.28
N VAL A 125 1.28 14.36 18.52
CA VAL A 125 1.31 15.03 17.22
C VAL A 125 0.76 16.45 17.32
N THR A 126 1.36 17.37 16.57
CA THR A 126 0.75 18.68 16.29
C THR A 126 -0.14 18.56 15.05
N ARG A 127 -1.33 19.15 15.07
CA ARG A 127 -2.28 19.15 13.94
C ARG A 127 -2.59 20.58 13.50
N ARG A 128 -2.85 20.77 12.21
CA ARG A 128 -3.45 22.01 11.69
C ARG A 128 -4.97 21.99 11.90
N GLU A 129 -5.62 23.11 11.58
CA GLU A 129 -7.09 23.28 11.64
C GLU A 129 -7.84 22.26 10.77
N ASP A 130 -7.26 21.81 9.66
CA ASP A 130 -7.81 20.77 8.78
C ASP A 130 -7.60 19.33 9.31
N GLY A 131 -7.08 19.18 10.52
CA GLY A 131 -6.79 17.89 11.16
C GLY A 131 -5.49 17.22 10.69
N LYS A 132 -4.78 17.80 9.70
CA LYS A 132 -3.53 17.23 9.16
C LYS A 132 -2.42 17.28 10.20
N VAL A 133 -1.73 16.15 10.38
CA VAL A 133 -0.52 16.06 11.20
C VAL A 133 0.60 16.90 10.60
N VAL A 134 1.17 17.79 11.41
CA VAL A 134 2.28 18.68 11.07
C VAL A 134 3.61 18.00 11.40
N LYS A 135 4.61 18.21 10.54
CA LYS A 135 5.97 17.75 10.79
C LYS A 135 6.63 18.67 11.83
N PRO A 136 7.23 18.14 12.90
CA PRO A 136 7.96 18.96 13.87
C PRO A 136 9.24 19.54 13.25
N GLU A 137 9.83 20.52 13.93
CA GLU A 137 11.15 21.04 13.58
C GLU A 137 12.21 19.91 13.60
N GLY A 138 13.13 19.94 12.63
CA GLY A 138 14.17 18.91 12.50
C GLY A 138 13.67 17.54 12.02
N TRP A 139 12.40 17.40 11.61
CA TRP A 139 11.88 16.13 11.09
C TRP A 139 12.59 15.70 9.81
N VAL A 140 13.03 14.43 9.78
CA VAL A 140 13.70 13.81 8.64
C VAL A 140 12.75 12.83 7.93
N PRO A 141 12.59 12.94 6.59
CA PRO A 141 11.76 12.02 5.81
C PRO A 141 12.28 10.58 5.83
N ALA A 142 11.44 9.66 5.38
CA ALA A 142 11.84 8.28 5.12
C ALA A 142 12.85 8.24 3.95
N ASP A 143 13.92 7.46 4.08
CA ASP A 143 14.87 7.19 3.00
C ASP A 143 14.76 5.75 2.49
N VAL A 144 13.70 5.50 1.70
CA VAL A 144 13.50 4.22 1.02
C VAL A 144 14.60 3.96 -0.02
N GLY A 145 15.22 5.00 -0.57
CA GLY A 145 16.33 4.86 -1.51
C GLY A 145 17.53 4.15 -0.88
N ALA A 146 17.90 4.55 0.35
CA ALA A 146 18.93 3.88 1.13
C ALA A 146 18.56 2.43 1.48
N VAL A 147 17.28 2.14 1.77
CA VAL A 147 16.81 0.76 2.00
C VAL A 147 17.04 -0.11 0.77
N LEU A 148 16.68 0.38 -0.42
CA LEU A 148 16.85 -0.38 -1.66
C LEU A 148 18.33 -0.54 -2.03
N ALA A 149 19.16 0.47 -1.77
CA ALA A 149 20.59 0.40 -2.07
C ALA A 149 21.33 -0.68 -1.26
N ARG A 150 20.94 -0.91 0.00
CA ARG A 150 21.55 -1.93 0.88
C ARG A 150 21.28 -3.38 0.43
N ARG A 151 20.30 -3.60 -0.44
CA ARG A 151 19.94 -4.91 -1.02
C ARG A 151 20.56 -5.17 -2.40
N LYS A 152 21.29 -4.20 -2.96
CA LYS A 152 21.98 -4.35 -4.26
C LYS A 152 23.34 -5.05 -4.15
N GLY A 153 23.79 -5.42 -2.94
CA GLY A 153 24.98 -6.21 -2.67
C GLY A 153 24.64 -7.47 -1.91
#